data_AF-A0A4Q0AWA3-F1
#
_entry.id   AF-A0A4Q0AWA3-F1
#
_cell.length_a   1.000
_cell.length_b   1.000
_cell.length_c   1.000
_cell.angle_alpha   90.00
_cell.angle_beta   90.00
_cell.angle_gamma   90.00
#
_symmetry.space_group_name_H-M   'P 1'
#
loop_
_entity.id
_entity.type
_entity.pdbx_description
1 polymer ?
#
loop_
_entity_poly.entity_id
_entity_poly.type
_entity_poly.pdbx_seq_one_letter_code
_entity_poly.pdbx_strand_id
1 'polypeptide(L)' 'MLITENTPIKFAVIVNGVQVGTPQPTKTLAEAIILNLPPQQRQLAEIRPVTTGGAELLLG' A
#
# COMPACT_ATOMS: atom_id res chain seq x y z
N MET A 1 17.77 2.37 -24.47
CA MET A 1 16.48 2.02 -23.85
C MET A 1 16.51 2.51 -22.41
N LEU A 2 15.94 3.68 -22.14
CA LEU A 2 15.65 4.15 -20.77
C LEU A 2 14.18 3.85 -20.53
N ILE A 3 13.87 2.72 -19.89
CA ILE A 3 12.54 2.50 -19.32
C ILE A 3 12.56 3.18 -17.96
N THR A 4 12.54 4.51 -17.93
CA THR A 4 12.09 5.25 -16.75
C THR A 4 10.57 5.21 -16.79
N GLU A 5 10.00 4.04 -16.52
CA GLU A 5 8.57 3.94 -16.23
C GLU A 5 8.36 4.61 -14.89
N ASN A 6 7.95 5.88 -14.99
CA ASN A 6 7.59 6.80 -13.92
C ASN A 6 6.28 6.34 -13.24
N THR A 7 6.19 5.05 -12.93
CA THR A 7 5.00 4.42 -12.38
C THR A 7 4.83 4.95 -10.97
N PRO A 8 3.79 5.75 -10.68
CA PRO A 8 3.65 6.33 -9.36
C PRO A 8 3.43 5.20 -8.35
N ILE A 9 4.39 5.07 -7.43
CA ILE A 9 4.33 4.16 -6.29
C ILE A 9 3.25 4.70 -5.35
N LYS A 10 2.26 3.86 -5.06
CA LYS A 10 1.23 4.10 -4.04
C LYS A 10 1.46 3.16 -2.87
N PHE A 11 0.79 3.41 -1.76
CA PHE A 11 0.89 2.66 -0.51
C PHE A 11 -0.47 2.06 -0.19
N ALA A 12 -0.60 0.74 -0.37
CA ALA A 12 -1.79 0.00 0.01
C ALA A 12 -1.71 -0.41 1.48
N VAL A 13 -2.82 -0.32 2.20
CA VAL A 13 -2.96 -0.87 3.55
C VAL A 13 -3.53 -2.27 3.40
N ILE A 14 -2.80 -3.28 3.86
CA ILE A 14 -3.20 -4.69 3.82
C ILE A 14 -3.47 -5.13 5.26
N VAL A 15 -4.66 -5.62 5.55
CA VAL A 15 -5.01 -6.18 6.86
C VAL A 15 -5.28 -7.66 6.69
N ASN A 16 -4.50 -8.50 7.34
CA ASN A 16 -4.65 -9.96 7.26
C ASN A 16 -4.69 -10.48 5.79
N GLY A 17 -3.82 -9.93 4.93
CA GLY A 17 -3.75 -10.28 3.51
C GLY A 17 -4.80 -9.63 2.60
N VAL A 18 -5.73 -8.83 3.13
CA VAL A 18 -6.76 -8.14 2.33
C VAL A 18 -6.46 -6.65 2.25
N GLN A 19 -6.49 -6.09 1.03
CA GLN A 19 -6.35 -4.64 0.85
C GLN A 19 -7.56 -3.91 1.42
N VAL A 20 -7.31 -2.97 2.32
CA VAL A 20 -8.31 -2.11 2.94
C VAL A 20 -8.21 -0.71 2.31
N GLY A 21 -9.27 -0.33 1.59
CA GLY A 21 -9.39 0.96 0.96
C GLY A 21 -8.55 1.13 -0.31
N THR A 22 -8.39 2.38 -0.72
CA THR A 22 -7.63 2.74 -1.91
C THR A 22 -6.15 2.96 -1.58
N PRO A 23 -5.21 2.56 -2.46
CA PRO A 23 -3.79 2.85 -2.27
C PRO A 23 -3.54 4.36 -2.21
N GLN A 24 -2.80 4.78 -1.20
CA GLN A 24 -2.52 6.19 -0.89
C GLN A 24 -1.26 6.68 -1.61
N PRO A 25 -1.16 7.97 -1.93
CA PRO A 25 0.03 8.51 -2.60
C PRO A 25 1.26 8.59 -1.67
N THR A 26 1.06 8.58 -0.34
CA THR A 26 2.14 8.66 0.65
C THR A 26 1.95 7.66 1.78
N LYS A 27 3.07 7.25 2.38
CA LYS A 27 3.06 6.33 3.53
C LYS A 27 2.31 6.91 4.73
N THR A 28 2.47 8.21 5.00
CA THR A 28 1.81 8.88 6.13
C THR A 28 0.28 8.82 6.04
N LEU A 29 -0.28 8.92 4.82
CA LEU A 29 -1.72 8.76 4.63
C LEU A 29 -2.18 7.31 4.86
N ALA A 30 -1.38 6.32 4.44
CA ALA A 30 -1.64 4.91 4.75
C ALA A 30 -1.56 4.63 6.27
N GLU A 31 -0.61 5.23 6.98
CA GLU A 31 -0.51 5.15 8.44
C GLU A 31 -1.74 5.76 9.13
N ALA A 32 -2.24 6.90 8.64
CA ALA A 32 -3.47 7.51 9.14
C ALA A 32 -4.70 6.58 8.97
N ILE A 33 -4.76 5.83 7.88
CA ILE A 33 -5.81 4.80 7.70
C ILE A 33 -5.67 3.72 8.76
N ILE A 34 -4.46 3.20 8.99
CA ILE A 34 -4.21 2.20 10.04
C ILE A 34 -4.64 2.73 11.40
N LEU A 35 -4.33 3.96 11.76
CA LEU A 35 -4.73 4.55 13.04
C LEU A 35 -6.25 4.61 13.24
N ASN A 36 -7.02 4.71 12.16
CA ASN A 36 -8.48 4.69 12.18
C ASN A 36 -9.07 3.26 12.19
N LEU A 37 -8.27 2.22 12.04
CA LEU A 37 -8.75 0.83 12.09
C LEU A 37 -9.02 0.38 13.54
N PRO A 38 -9.94 -0.59 13.72
CA PRO A 38 -10.13 -1.27 14.99
C PRO A 38 -8.81 -1.80 15.57
N PRO A 39 -8.62 -1.80 16.91
CA PRO A 39 -7.38 -2.25 17.55
C PRO A 39 -6.90 -3.64 17.10
N GLN A 40 -7.83 -4.58 16.88
CA GLN A 40 -7.47 -5.93 16.41
C GLN A 40 -6.94 -5.93 14.97
N GLN A 41 -7.47 -5.06 14.11
CA GLN A 41 -7.03 -4.93 12.71
C GLN A 41 -5.71 -4.19 12.59
N ARG A 42 -5.43 -3.22 13.49
CA ARG A 42 -4.16 -2.48 13.54
C ARG A 42 -2.95 -3.38 13.74
N GLN A 43 -3.09 -4.43 14.55
CA GLN A 43 -2.02 -5.40 14.82
C GLN A 43 -1.69 -6.27 13.60
N LEU A 44 -2.63 -6.41 12.67
CA LEU A 44 -2.51 -7.22 11.47
C LEU A 44 -2.37 -6.36 10.20
N ALA A 45 -2.21 -5.05 10.37
CA ALA A 45 -2.12 -4.09 9.29
C ALA A 45 -0.67 -3.91 8.82
N GLU A 46 -0.46 -3.98 7.51
CA GLU A 46 0.80 -3.78 6.82
C GLU A 46 0.63 -2.70 5.76
N ILE A 47 1.68 -1.91 5.52
CA ILE A 47 1.72 -0.97 4.40
C ILE A 47 2.61 -1.57 3.32
N ARG A 48 2.05 -1.80 2.13
CA ARG A 48 2.79 -2.32 0.97
C ARG A 48 2.86 -1.28 -0.15
N PRO A 49 4.04 -1.03 -0.72
CA PRO A 49 4.13 -0.23 -1.94
C PRO A 49 3.54 -1.02 -3.11
N VAL A 50 2.61 -0.40 -3.84
CA VAL A 50 1.96 -0.96 -5.02
C VAL A 50 2.12 -0.01 -6.20
N THR A 51 2.29 -0.55 -7.40
CA THR A 51 2.27 0.25 -8.62
C THR A 51 0.83 0.49 -9.06
N THR A 52 0.63 1.52 -9.88
CA THR A 52 -0.70 1.93 -10.36
C THR A 52 -1.40 0.88 -11.23
N GLY A 53 -0.71 -0.20 -11.62
CA GLY A 53 -1.25 -1.31 -12.41
C GLY A 53 -1.76 -2.50 -11.60
N GLY A 54 -1.74 -2.47 -10.26
CA GLY A 54 -2.17 -3.62 -9.44
C GLY A 54 -1.24 -4.84 -9.49
N ALA A 55 -0.15 -4.76 -10.25
CA ALA A 55 0.94 -5.71 -10.21
C ALA A 55 1.83 -5.38 -9.00
N GLU A 56 1.84 -6.29 -8.03
CA GLU A 56 2.88 -6.32 -7.00
C GLU A 56 4.25 -6.21 -7.69
N LEU A 57 5.09 -5.31 -7.21
CA LEU A 57 6.50 -5.27 -7.62
C LEU A 57 7.16 -6.54 -7.10
N LEU A 58 7.17 -7.59 -7.92
CA LEU A 58 8.10 -8.71 -7.79
C LEU A 58 9.50 -8.14 -8.10
N LEU A 59 10.17 -7.63 -7.06
CA LEU A 59 11.59 -7.31 -7.10
C LEU A 59 12.35 -8.65 -7.20
N GLY A 60 12.62 -9.07 -8.44
CA GLY A 60 13.64 -10.07 -8.76
C GLY A 60 15.00 -9.45 -8.92
#